data_AF-D3Q712-F1
#
_entry.id   AF-D3Q712-F1
#
_cell.length_a   1.000
_cell.length_b   1.000
_cell.length_c   1.000
_cell.angle_alpha   90.00
_cell.angle_beta   90.00
_cell.angle_gamma   90.00
#
_symmetry.space_group_name_H-M   'P 1'
#
loop_
_entity.id
_entity.type
_entity.pdbx_description
1 polymer ?
#
loop_
_entity_poly.entity_id
_entity_poly.type
_entity_poly.pdbx_seq_one_letter_code
_entity_poly.pdbx_strand_id
1 'polypeptide(L)'
;MEFVLVVLALALSCGIAFGIVVLVTGNDPGLVSATDGVPAHLPSDRPLSEQDVLAAKFDTGLRGYQTGQVDDALARLAYDVGFKDELIKVLASEVTALRDGRTEEADALRDARQRALADKEDLTGDAGETTDETEPKEDKE
;
A
#
# COMPACT_ATOMS: atom_id res chain seq x y z
N MET A 1 47.52 -4.56 -24.00
CA MET A 1 47.45 -4.76 -22.53
C MET A 1 46.76 -3.58 -21.86
N GLU A 2 47.22 -2.34 -22.08
CA GLU A 2 46.64 -1.14 -21.46
C GLU A 2 45.17 -0.88 -21.81
N PHE A 3 44.79 -0.99 -23.09
CA PHE A 3 43.38 -0.87 -23.51
C PHE A 3 42.45 -1.89 -22.81
N VAL A 4 42.93 -3.11 -22.59
CA VAL A 4 42.17 -4.17 -21.90
C VAL A 4 41.95 -3.81 -20.43
N LEU A 5 42.95 -3.22 -19.78
CA LEU A 5 42.83 -2.76 -18.38
C LEU A 5 41.84 -1.61 -18.23
N VAL A 6 41.84 -0.66 -19.18
CA VAL A 6 40.89 0.46 -19.17
C VAL A 6 39.46 -0.02 -19.37
N VAL A 7 39.23 -0.93 -20.33
CA VAL A 7 37.90 -1.51 -20.57
C VAL A 7 37.43 -2.32 -19.36
N LEU A 8 38.32 -3.09 -18.72
CA LEU A 8 37.98 -3.85 -17.53
C LEU A 8 37.62 -2.94 -16.34
N ALA A 9 38.39 -1.87 -16.13
CA ALA A 9 38.13 -0.90 -15.08
C ALA A 9 36.80 -0.17 -15.30
N LEU A 10 36.49 0.20 -16.55
CA LEU A 10 35.21 0.81 -16.90
C LEU A 10 34.05 -0.14 -16.66
N ALA A 11 34.15 -1.39 -17.13
CA ALA A 11 33.11 -2.40 -16.91
C ALA A 11 32.84 -2.65 -15.42
N LEU A 12 33.91 -2.72 -14.61
CA LEU A 12 33.80 -2.83 -13.14
C LEU A 12 33.10 -1.61 -12.54
N SER A 13 33.49 -0.39 -12.93
CA SER A 13 32.85 0.82 -12.42
C SER A 13 31.37 0.91 -12.80
N CYS A 14 31.02 0.53 -14.04
CA CYS A 14 29.63 0.48 -14.49
C CYS A 14 28.82 -0.57 -13.72
N GLY A 15 29.41 -1.75 -13.48
CA GLY A 15 28.76 -2.80 -12.68
C GLY A 15 28.51 -2.37 -11.24
N ILE A 16 29.48 -1.72 -10.61
CA ILE A 16 29.34 -1.19 -9.24
C ILE A 16 28.29 -0.08 -9.19
N ALA A 17 28.35 0.89 -10.11
CA ALA A 17 27.38 1.97 -10.19
C ALA A 17 25.96 1.44 -10.42
N PHE A 18 25.81 0.46 -11.33
CA PHE A 18 24.54 -0.22 -11.57
C PHE A 18 24.02 -0.94 -10.32
N GLY A 19 24.89 -1.66 -9.60
CA GLY A 19 24.54 -2.32 -8.35
C GLY A 19 24.07 -1.32 -7.28
N ILE A 20 24.73 -0.18 -7.15
CA ILE A 20 24.33 0.89 -6.22
C ILE A 20 22.96 1.45 -6.60
N VAL A 21 22.72 1.73 -7.89
CA VAL A 21 21.42 2.23 -8.36
C VAL A 21 20.32 1.23 -8.06
N VAL A 22 20.50 -0.06 -8.38
CA VAL A 22 19.50 -1.11 -8.11
C VAL A 22 19.23 -1.24 -6.61
N LEU A 23 20.27 -1.19 -5.77
CA LEU A 23 20.16 -1.26 -4.31
C LEU A 23 19.38 -0.06 -3.74
N VAL A 24 19.64 1.15 -4.24
CA VAL A 24 18.97 2.38 -3.81
C VAL A 24 17.53 2.45 -4.32
N THR A 25 17.28 1.97 -5.54
CA THR A 25 15.95 1.92 -6.15
C THR A 25 15.11 0.74 -5.63
N GLY A 26 15.70 -0.17 -4.84
CA GLY A 26 14.99 -1.31 -4.24
C GLY A 26 14.54 -2.36 -5.27
N ASN A 27 15.03 -2.29 -6.50
CA ASN A 27 14.63 -3.18 -7.60
C ASN A 27 15.51 -4.45 -7.66
N ASP A 28 16.00 -4.92 -6.51
CA ASP A 28 16.86 -6.10 -6.45
C ASP A 28 15.99 -7.37 -6.58
N PRO A 29 16.08 -8.15 -7.67
CA PRO A 29 15.39 -9.44 -7.79
C PRO A 29 16.13 -10.55 -7.03
N GLY A 30 17.24 -10.23 -6.36
CA GLY A 30 18.19 -11.20 -5.83
C GLY A 30 17.87 -11.67 -4.42
N LEU A 31 17.25 -12.85 -4.34
CA LEU A 31 17.29 -13.76 -3.19
C LEU A 31 16.63 -13.25 -1.90
N VAL A 32 15.37 -12.81 -2.00
CA VAL A 32 14.50 -12.82 -0.82
C VAL A 32 14.39 -14.28 -0.38
N SER A 33 15.04 -14.62 0.73
CA SER A 33 14.91 -15.92 1.39
C SER A 33 13.42 -16.24 1.48
N ALA A 34 12.96 -17.22 0.69
CA ALA A 34 11.61 -17.74 0.81
C ALA A 34 11.48 -18.18 2.27
N THR A 35 10.81 -17.35 3.07
CA THR A 35 10.50 -17.72 4.44
C THR A 35 9.53 -18.87 4.28
N ASP A 36 9.98 -20.10 4.57
CA ASP A 36 9.15 -21.30 4.66
C ASP A 36 8.16 -21.12 5.83
N GLY A 37 7.20 -20.22 5.63
CA GLY A 37 6.10 -19.96 6.54
C GLY A 37 4.84 -20.58 5.96
N VAL A 38 4.09 -21.30 6.79
CA VAL A 38 2.74 -21.73 6.44
C VAL A 38 1.95 -20.49 6.00
N PRO A 39 1.23 -20.54 4.85
CA PRO A 39 0.38 -19.44 4.41
C PRO A 39 -0.53 -19.00 5.54
N ALA A 40 -0.39 -17.74 5.96
CA ALA A 40 -1.25 -17.14 6.95
C ALA A 40 -2.53 -16.72 6.23
N HIS A 41 -3.53 -17.61 6.26
CA HIS A 41 -4.82 -17.36 5.67
C HIS A 41 -5.60 -16.32 6.47
N LEU A 42 -6.37 -15.51 5.75
CA LEU A 42 -7.31 -14.57 6.34
C LEU A 42 -8.36 -15.32 7.18
N PRO A 43 -8.70 -14.82 8.38
CA PRO A 43 -9.81 -15.35 9.18
C PRO A 43 -11.12 -15.40 8.37
N SER A 44 -11.87 -16.48 8.52
CA SER A 44 -13.15 -16.69 7.82
C SER A 44 -14.34 -16.83 8.78
N ASP A 45 -14.07 -16.93 10.08
CA ASP A 45 -15.03 -17.09 11.16
C ASP A 45 -15.44 -15.75 11.80
N ARG A 46 -14.72 -14.67 11.48
CA ARG A 46 -14.96 -13.32 12.02
C ARG A 46 -14.68 -12.23 10.99
N PRO A 47 -15.20 -11.00 11.19
CA PRO A 47 -14.79 -9.83 10.40
C PRO A 47 -13.27 -9.63 10.46
N LEU A 48 -12.69 -9.21 9.33
CA LEU A 48 -11.27 -8.93 9.21
C LEU A 48 -10.91 -7.63 9.94
N SER A 49 -9.81 -7.66 10.69
CA SER A 49 -9.19 -6.44 11.19
C SER A 49 -8.05 -5.98 10.27
N GLU A 50 -7.60 -4.74 10.46
CA GLU A 50 -6.41 -4.20 9.80
C GLU A 50 -5.19 -5.12 9.98
N GLN A 51 -4.98 -5.65 11.18
CA GLN A 51 -3.84 -6.51 11.48
C GLN A 51 -3.94 -7.86 10.77
N ASP A 52 -5.14 -8.39 10.56
CA ASP A 52 -5.34 -9.65 9.82
C ASP A 52 -4.90 -9.50 8.36
N VAL A 53 -5.20 -8.35 7.74
CA VAL A 53 -4.80 -8.06 6.35
C VAL A 53 -3.28 -7.89 6.25
N LEU A 54 -2.67 -7.16 7.19
CA LEU A 54 -1.21 -6.95 7.23
C LEU A 54 -0.42 -8.24 7.53
N ALA A 55 -1.01 -9.19 8.26
CA ALA A 55 -0.39 -10.45 8.60
C ALA A 55 -0.57 -11.55 7.52
N ALA A 56 -1.39 -11.30 6.51
CA ALA A 56 -1.68 -12.26 5.45
C ALA A 56 -0.42 -12.61 4.66
N LYS A 57 -0.25 -13.91 4.35
CA LYS A 57 0.87 -14.38 3.53
C LYS A 57 0.35 -15.21 2.37
N PHE A 58 0.83 -14.89 1.18
CA PHE A 58 0.41 -15.51 -0.07
C PHE A 58 1.54 -16.32 -0.68
N ASP A 59 1.22 -17.49 -1.21
CA ASP A 59 2.17 -18.30 -1.97
C ASP A 59 2.48 -17.64 -3.32
N THR A 60 3.75 -17.70 -3.72
CA THR A 60 4.18 -17.21 -5.04
C THR A 60 4.20 -18.35 -6.05
N GLY A 61 3.72 -18.08 -7.28
CA GLY A 61 3.64 -19.06 -8.36
C GLY A 61 4.44 -18.65 -9.60
N LEU A 62 4.59 -19.58 -10.55
CA LEU A 62 5.30 -19.38 -11.84
C LEU A 62 4.77 -18.18 -12.66
N ARG A 63 3.52 -17.80 -12.42
CA ARG A 63 2.92 -16.52 -12.83
C ARG A 63 2.13 -15.99 -11.64
N GLY A 64 2.14 -14.67 -11.45
CA GLY A 64 1.45 -14.01 -10.37
C GLY A 64 1.39 -12.51 -10.59
N TYR A 65 0.63 -11.83 -9.73
CA TYR A 65 0.68 -10.37 -9.64
C TYR A 65 2.06 -9.92 -9.14
N GLN A 66 2.44 -8.69 -9.47
CA GLN A 66 3.70 -8.12 -8.99
C GLN A 66 3.58 -7.86 -7.48
N THR A 67 4.46 -8.48 -6.69
CA THR A 67 4.31 -8.54 -5.22
C THR A 67 4.27 -7.16 -4.58
N GLY A 68 5.10 -6.21 -5.02
CA GLY A 68 5.10 -4.84 -4.49
C GLY A 68 3.78 -4.10 -4.70
N GLN A 69 3.17 -4.20 -5.89
CA GLN A 69 1.87 -3.60 -6.21
C GLN A 69 0.76 -4.24 -5.38
N VAL A 70 0.86 -5.56 -5.13
CA VAL A 70 -0.07 -6.26 -4.25
C VAL A 70 0.12 -5.80 -2.80
N ASP A 71 1.36 -5.68 -2.33
CA ASP A 71 1.68 -5.23 -0.97
C ASP A 71 1.18 -3.79 -0.75
N ASP A 72 1.39 -2.88 -1.71
CA ASP A 72 0.88 -1.52 -1.65
C ASP A 72 -0.66 -1.47 -1.63
N ALA A 73 -1.31 -2.28 -2.47
CA ALA A 73 -2.75 -2.40 -2.49
C ALA A 73 -3.31 -3.00 -1.18
N LEU A 74 -2.63 -3.99 -0.60
CA LEU A 74 -3.00 -4.61 0.68
C LEU A 74 -2.79 -3.66 1.85
N ALA A 75 -1.70 -2.89 1.85
CA ALA A 75 -1.45 -1.86 2.86
C ALA A 75 -2.56 -0.81 2.83
N ARG A 76 -2.96 -0.36 1.63
CA ARG A 76 -4.10 0.55 1.47
C ARG A 76 -5.40 -0.07 1.96
N LEU A 77 -5.66 -1.33 1.61
CA LEU A 77 -6.85 -2.04 2.02
C LEU A 77 -6.92 -2.22 3.54
N ALA A 78 -5.79 -2.55 4.18
CA ALA A 78 -5.71 -2.71 5.63
C ALA A 78 -6.11 -1.42 6.36
N TYR A 79 -5.58 -0.27 5.89
CA TYR A 79 -5.97 1.04 6.40
C TYR A 79 -7.48 1.31 6.20
N ASP A 80 -8.02 1.00 5.03
CA ASP A 80 -9.44 1.20 4.74
C ASP A 80 -10.34 0.31 5.61
N VAL A 81 -9.92 -0.92 5.93
CA VAL A 81 -10.61 -1.82 6.85
C VAL A 81 -10.58 -1.24 8.27
N GLY A 82 -9.41 -0.85 8.77
CA GLY A 82 -9.28 -0.24 10.11
C GLY A 82 -10.14 1.02 10.26
N PHE A 83 -10.13 1.90 9.26
CA PHE A 83 -10.98 3.09 9.24
C PHE A 83 -12.47 2.72 9.29
N LYS A 84 -12.91 1.75 8.48
CA LYS A 84 -14.32 1.32 8.44
C LYS A 84 -14.76 0.68 9.74
N ASP A 85 -13.90 -0.10 10.38
CA ASP A 85 -14.19 -0.72 11.68
C ASP A 85 -14.45 0.34 12.75
N GLU A 86 -13.62 1.38 12.84
CA GLU A 86 -13.86 2.50 13.76
C GLU A 86 -15.13 3.27 13.41
N LEU A 87 -15.40 3.50 12.12
CA LEU A 87 -16.63 4.14 11.66
C LEU A 87 -17.88 3.35 12.07
N ILE A 88 -17.84 2.02 11.96
CA ILE A 88 -18.92 1.13 12.36
C ILE A 88 -19.12 1.17 13.88
N LYS A 89 -18.05 1.21 14.68
CA LYS A 89 -18.15 1.34 16.15
C LYS A 89 -18.86 2.64 16.54
N VAL A 90 -18.47 3.76 15.92
CA VAL A 90 -19.13 5.06 16.13
C VAL A 90 -20.60 4.98 15.73
N LEU A 91 -20.91 4.44 14.55
CA LEU A 91 -22.29 4.30 14.10
C LEU A 91 -23.13 3.39 15.00
N ALA A 92 -22.56 2.29 15.50
CA ALA A 92 -23.24 1.40 16.45
C ALA A 92 -23.54 2.11 17.78
N SER A 93 -22.64 2.97 18.25
CA SER A 93 -22.87 3.81 19.43
C SER A 93 -23.93 4.89 19.17
N GLU A 94 -23.96 5.50 17.99
CA GLU A 94 -25.00 6.46 17.55
C GLU A 94 -26.39 5.79 17.59
N VAL A 95 -26.50 4.60 16.98
CA VAL A 95 -27.75 3.83 16.97
C VAL A 95 -28.19 3.45 18.39
N THR A 96 -27.25 3.13 19.28
CA THR A 96 -27.55 2.82 20.67
C THR A 96 -28.05 4.06 21.42
N ALA A 97 -27.39 5.20 21.28
CA ALA A 97 -27.81 6.47 21.87
C ALA A 97 -29.22 6.89 21.39
N LEU A 98 -29.52 6.74 20.09
CA LEU A 98 -30.85 7.01 19.54
C LEU A 98 -31.93 6.09 20.14
N ARG A 99 -31.63 4.80 20.31
CA ARG A 99 -32.56 3.85 20.94
C ARG A 99 -32.84 4.18 22.41
N ASP A 100 -31.85 4.74 23.10
CA ASP A 100 -31.98 5.18 24.48
C ASP A 100 -32.64 6.58 24.61
N GLY A 101 -32.96 7.24 23.49
CA GLY A 101 -33.51 8.59 23.47
C GLY A 101 -32.48 9.71 23.76
N ARG A 102 -31.18 9.39 23.77
CA ARG A 102 -30.07 10.33 23.99
C ARG A 102 -29.70 11.04 22.68
N THR A 103 -30.57 11.95 22.23
CA THR A 103 -30.43 12.61 20.91
C THR A 103 -29.18 13.48 20.80
N GLU A 104 -28.82 14.22 21.85
CA GLU A 104 -27.63 15.08 21.84
C GLU A 104 -26.33 14.29 21.63
N GLU A 105 -26.21 13.13 22.28
CA GLU A 105 -25.05 12.26 22.13
C GLU A 105 -25.00 11.61 20.73
N ALA A 106 -26.15 11.19 20.22
CA ALA A 106 -26.25 10.66 18.86
C ALA A 106 -25.83 11.69 17.81
N ASP A 107 -26.24 12.94 17.96
CA ASP A 107 -25.86 14.01 17.05
C ASP A 107 -24.35 14.32 17.13
N ALA A 108 -23.77 14.34 18.33
CA ALA A 108 -22.33 14.49 18.50
C ALA A 108 -21.53 13.36 17.80
N LEU A 109 -22.00 12.11 17.90
CA LEU A 109 -21.39 10.95 17.25
C LEU A 109 -21.54 11.03 15.72
N ARG A 110 -22.69 11.48 15.22
CA ARG A 110 -22.93 11.70 13.79
C ARG A 110 -21.97 12.74 13.23
N ASP A 111 -21.82 13.86 13.92
CA ASP A 111 -20.92 14.94 13.51
C ASP A 111 -19.46 14.46 13.46
N ALA A 112 -19.02 13.72 14.49
CA ALA A 112 -17.68 13.14 14.51
C ALA A 112 -17.45 12.20 13.32
N ARG A 113 -18.45 11.36 13.00
CA ARG A 113 -18.42 10.45 11.85
C ARG A 113 -18.32 11.20 10.52
N GLN A 114 -19.10 12.27 10.35
CA GLN A 114 -19.07 13.08 9.13
C GLN A 114 -17.74 13.78 8.91
N ARG A 115 -17.14 14.34 9.97
CA ARG A 115 -15.80 14.93 9.90
C ARG A 115 -14.75 13.91 9.48
N ALA A 116 -14.75 12.73 10.10
CA ALA A 116 -13.81 11.67 9.75
C ALA A 116 -13.95 11.20 8.29
N LEU A 117 -15.18 11.20 7.75
CA LEU A 117 -15.42 10.89 6.33
C LEU A 117 -14.89 11.98 5.40
N ALA A 118 -15.13 13.25 5.72
CA ALA A 118 -14.59 14.37 4.94
C ALA A 118 -13.05 14.35 4.92
N ASP A 119 -12.41 14.14 6.08
CA ASP A 119 -10.95 14.03 6.18
C ASP A 119 -10.40 12.88 5.30
N LYS A 120 -11.13 11.76 5.21
CA LYS A 120 -10.74 10.64 4.33
C LYS A 120 -10.89 10.98 2.85
N GLU A 121 -11.96 11.70 2.47
CA GLU A 121 -12.19 12.13 1.10
C GLU A 121 -11.08 13.08 0.62
N ASP A 122 -10.68 14.03 1.46
CA ASP A 122 -9.55 14.94 1.17
C ASP A 122 -8.24 14.17 0.95
N LEU A 123 -7.94 13.18 1.81
CA LEU A 123 -6.78 12.30 1.65
C LEU A 123 -6.81 11.45 0.37
N THR A 124 -7.99 11.15 -0.17
CA THR A 124 -8.13 10.40 -1.43
C THR A 124 -8.09 11.29 -2.66
N GLY A 125 -8.50 12.55 -2.55
CA GLY A 125 -8.52 13.52 -3.65
C GLY A 125 -7.14 14.00 -4.07
N ASP A 126 -6.23 14.18 -3.11
CA ASP A 126 -4.86 14.67 -3.35
C ASP A 126 -3.97 13.66 -4.11
N ALA A 127 -4.25 12.36 -3.99
CA ALA A 127 -3.47 11.30 -4.66
C ALA A 127 -3.80 11.17 -6.18
N GLY A 128 -4.82 11.85 -6.68
CA GLY A 128 -5.28 11.75 -8.08
C GLY A 128 -4.63 12.73 -9.06
N GLU A 129 -3.83 13.69 -8.60
CA GLU A 129 -3.34 14.82 -9.42
C GLU A 129 -1.85 14.72 -9.81
N THR A 130 -1.29 13.51 -9.94
CA THR A 130 0.10 13.33 -10.42
C THR A 130 0.22 12.28 -11.51
N THR A 131 -0.38 12.53 -12.68
CA THR A 131 0.17 12.10 -13.99
C THR A 131 -0.73 12.60 -15.11
N ASP A 132 -0.44 13.77 -15.69
CA ASP A 132 -0.59 14.00 -17.13
C ASP A 132 0.19 15.24 -17.58
N GLU A 133 1.53 15.25 -17.45
CA GLU A 133 2.37 16.20 -18.20
C GLU A 133 3.75 15.57 -18.43
N THR A 134 3.84 14.64 -19.39
CA THR A 134 5.06 14.50 -20.22
C THR A 134 4.64 13.95 -21.58
N GLU A 135 4.01 14.81 -22.37
CA GLU A 135 3.88 14.60 -23.81
C GLU A 135 5.27 14.79 -24.45
N PRO A 136 5.91 13.76 -25.03
CA PRO A 136 7.14 13.96 -25.78
C PRO A 136 6.77 14.60 -27.12
N LYS A 137 7.28 15.80 -27.38
CA LYS A 137 7.24 16.36 -28.74
C LYS A 137 8.01 15.44 -29.67
N GLU A 138 7.28 14.73 -30.53
CA GLU A 138 7.81 14.14 -31.75
C GLU A 138 8.27 15.27 -32.68
N ASP A 139 9.56 15.59 -32.64
CA ASP A 139 10.21 16.27 -33.75
C ASP A 139 10.33 15.27 -34.91
N LYS A 140 9.50 15.45 -35.94
CA LYS A 140 9.68 14.79 -37.23
C LYS A 140 9.68 15.82 -38.36
N GLU A 141 10.82 15.79 -39.06
CA GLU A 141 11.22 16.39 -40.35
C GLU A 141 11.67 17.86 -40.40
#